data_AF-A0A7K5MXQ7-F1
#
_entry.id   AF-A0A7K5MXQ7-F1
#
_cell.length_a   1.000
_cell.length_b   1.000
_cell.length_c   1.000
_cell.angle_alpha   90.00
_cell.angle_beta   90.00
_cell.angle_gamma   90.00
#
_symmetry.space_group_name_H-M   'P 1'
#
loop_
_entity.id
_entity.type
_entity.pdbx_description
1 polymer ?
#
loop_
_entity_poly.entity_id
_entity_poly.type
_entity_poly.pdbx_seq_one_letter_code
_entity_poly.pdbx_strand_id
1 'polypeptide(L)'
;LGVVHFERAVVNISVEMEIIANSTADVIGQLQTEINSLKDVVFQNRMVLNMITAQMGGICTLINTICCTYIDQLGQITTDIH
;
A
#
# COMPACT_ATOMS: atom_id res chain seq x y z
N LEU A 1 -17.66 -32.84 29.30
CA LEU A 1 -18.35 -32.52 28.03
C LEU A 1 -18.22 -31.05 27.62
N GLY A 2 -18.49 -30.07 28.48
CA GLY A 2 -18.45 -28.64 28.11
C GLY A 2 -17.10 -28.11 27.61
N VAL A 3 -16.00 -28.53 28.22
CA VAL A 3 -14.63 -28.12 27.82
C VAL A 3 -14.31 -28.51 26.37
N VAL A 4 -14.68 -29.73 25.96
CA VAL A 4 -14.42 -30.24 24.60
C VAL A 4 -15.19 -29.46 23.53
N HIS A 5 -16.42 -29.03 23.82
CA HIS A 5 -17.19 -28.19 22.90
C HIS A 5 -16.59 -26.79 22.76
N PHE A 6 -16.08 -26.23 23.86
CA PHE A 6 -15.40 -24.94 23.85
C PHE A 6 -14.09 -25.01 23.04
N GLU A 7 -13.27 -26.04 23.28
CA GLU A 7 -12.02 -26.27 22.53
C GLU A 7 -12.29 -26.37 21.02
N ARG A 8 -13.34 -27.09 20.61
CA ARG A 8 -13.73 -27.16 19.19
C ARG A 8 -14.11 -25.80 18.61
N ALA A 9 -14.88 -25.00 19.36
CA ALA A 9 -15.28 -23.67 18.93
C ALA A 9 -14.06 -22.74 18.76
N VAL A 10 -13.10 -22.81 19.68
CA VAL A 10 -11.84 -22.06 19.60
C VAL A 10 -11.05 -22.47 18.36
N VAL A 11 -10.89 -23.77 18.09
CA VAL A 11 -10.18 -24.26 16.90
C VAL A 11 -10.86 -23.78 15.61
N ASN A 12 -12.19 -23.87 15.51
CA ASN A 12 -12.90 -23.37 14.34
C ASN A 12 -12.65 -21.86 14.13
N ILE A 13 -12.72 -21.06 15.20
CA ILE A 13 -12.43 -19.61 15.11
C ILE A 13 -10.99 -19.37 14.66
N SER A 14 -10.01 -20.12 15.19
CA SER A 14 -8.61 -19.98 14.79
C SER A 14 -8.40 -20.27 13.31
N VAL A 15 -9.06 -21.30 12.77
CA VAL A 15 -8.98 -21.63 11.34
C VAL A 15 -9.58 -20.52 10.47
N GLU A 16 -10.77 -20.02 10.81
CA GLU A 16 -11.39 -18.92 10.06
C GLU A 16 -10.54 -17.66 10.12
N MET A 17 -9.92 -17.37 11.27
CA MET A 17 -9.03 -16.22 11.42
C MET A 17 -7.77 -16.34 10.57
N GLU A 18 -7.19 -17.54 10.44
CA GLU A 18 -6.05 -17.81 9.58
C GLU A 18 -6.40 -17.61 8.10
N ILE A 19 -7.57 -18.09 7.66
CA ILE A 19 -8.07 -17.88 6.29
C ILE A 19 -8.22 -16.38 5.99
N ILE A 20 -8.85 -15.64 6.91
CA ILE A 20 -9.05 -14.19 6.76
C ILE A 20 -7.71 -13.46 6.72
N ALA A 21 -6.78 -13.80 7.62
CA ALA A 21 -5.45 -13.18 7.68
C ALA A 21 -4.68 -13.38 6.37
N ASN A 22 -4.64 -14.62 5.85
CA ASN A 22 -3.94 -14.93 4.61
C ASN A 22 -4.58 -14.24 3.39
N SER A 23 -5.91 -14.25 3.30
CA SER A 23 -6.61 -13.53 2.23
C SER A 23 -6.39 -12.03 2.29
N THR A 24 -6.30 -11.45 3.50
CA THR A 24 -6.04 -10.02 3.68
C THR A 24 -4.60 -9.68 3.28
N ALA A 25 -3.63 -10.52 3.65
CA ALA A 25 -2.23 -10.36 3.27
C ALA A 25 -2.04 -10.41 1.73
N ASP A 26 -2.71 -11.34 1.05
CA ASP A 26 -2.68 -11.44 -0.42
C ASP A 26 -3.22 -10.17 -1.09
N VAL A 27 -4.37 -9.66 -0.64
CA VAL A 27 -4.95 -8.41 -1.18
C VAL A 27 -4.02 -7.22 -0.93
N ILE A 28 -3.38 -7.12 0.25
CA ILE A 28 -2.41 -6.06 0.52
C ILE A 28 -1.21 -6.17 -0.43
N GLY A 29 -0.69 -7.38 -0.69
CA GLY A 29 0.39 -7.60 -1.65
C GLY A 29 0.02 -7.19 -3.08
N GLN A 30 -1.21 -7.48 -3.51
CA GLN A 30 -1.72 -7.04 -4.81
C GLN A 30 -1.85 -5.51 -4.88
N LEU A 31 -2.44 -4.87 -3.86
CA LEU A 31 -2.52 -3.41 -3.79
C LEU A 31 -1.14 -2.75 -3.83
N GLN A 32 -0.16 -3.33 -3.15
CA GLN A 32 1.21 -2.83 -3.19
C GLN A 32 1.83 -2.92 -4.59
N THR A 33 1.51 -3.97 -5.35
CA THR A 33 1.95 -4.12 -6.74
C THR A 33 1.32 -3.03 -7.63
N GLU A 34 0.02 -2.77 -7.49
CA GLU A 34 -0.67 -1.71 -8.23
C GLU A 34 -0.13 -0.32 -7.88
N ILE A 35 0.09 -0.03 -6.59
CA ILE A 35 0.70 1.23 -6.14
C ILE A 35 2.11 1.39 -6.72
N ASN A 36 2.90 0.31 -6.77
CA ASN A 36 4.22 0.34 -7.37
C ASN A 36 4.18 0.63 -8.88
N SER A 37 3.18 0.13 -9.61
CA SER A 37 3.01 0.49 -11.02
C SER A 37 2.62 1.96 -11.17
N LEU A 38 1.69 2.43 -10.35
CA LEU A 38 1.18 3.80 -10.41
C LEU A 38 2.25 4.84 -10.05
N LYS A 39 3.14 4.55 -9.09
CA LYS A 39 4.17 5.51 -8.64
C LYS A 39 5.08 5.93 -9.79
N ASP A 40 5.45 4.99 -10.66
CA ASP A 40 6.35 5.26 -11.79
C ASP A 40 5.71 6.20 -12.81
N VAL A 41 4.41 6.00 -13.09
CA VAL A 41 3.64 6.87 -13.99
C VAL A 41 3.47 8.27 -13.39
N VAL A 42 3.16 8.36 -12.09
CA VAL A 42 3.00 9.66 -11.42
C VAL A 42 4.32 10.43 -11.37
N PHE A 43 5.45 9.75 -11.11
CA PHE A 43 6.75 10.39 -11.14
C PHE A 43 7.12 10.89 -12.54
N GLN A 44 6.84 10.10 -13.58
CA GLN A 44 7.05 10.53 -14.97
C GLN A 44 6.18 11.74 -15.32
N ASN A 45 4.89 11.73 -14.95
CA ASN A 45 4.00 12.87 -15.15
C ASN A 45 4.54 14.14 -14.47
N ARG A 46 5.01 14.02 -13.22
CA ARG A 46 5.59 15.15 -12.50
C ARG A 46 6.91 15.63 -13.13
N MET A 47 7.74 14.72 -13.64
CA MET A 47 8.96 15.08 -14.36
C MET A 47 8.64 15.88 -15.62
N VAL A 48 7.69 15.42 -16.43
CA VAL A 48 7.21 16.14 -17.62
C VAL A 48 6.65 17.51 -17.24
N LEU A 49 5.81 17.58 -16.20
CA LEU A 49 5.27 18.86 -15.72
C LEU A 49 6.38 19.81 -15.28
N ASN A 50 7.40 19.33 -14.54
CA ASN A 50 8.55 20.16 -14.17
C ASN A 50 9.36 20.62 -15.38
N MET A 51 9.53 19.76 -16.39
CA MET A 51 10.25 20.11 -17.62
C MET A 51 9.53 21.22 -18.40
N ILE A 52 8.22 21.11 -18.62
CA ILE A 52 7.46 22.13 -19.37
C ILE A 52 7.26 23.42 -18.57
N THR A 53 7.36 23.35 -17.24
CA THR A 53 7.23 24.52 -16.33
C THR A 53 8.57 25.01 -15.79
N ALA A 54 9.70 24.54 -16.34
CA ALA A 54 11.04 24.83 -15.83
C ALA A 54 11.32 26.34 -15.75
N GLN A 55 10.88 27.12 -16.76
CA GLN A 55 11.04 28.58 -16.77
C GLN A 55 10.25 29.30 -15.66
N MET A 56 9.23 28.65 -15.12
CA MET A 56 8.38 29.14 -14.03
C MET A 56 8.80 28.57 -12.68
N GLY A 57 9.97 27.91 -12.60
CA GLY A 57 10.48 27.31 -11.38
C GLY A 57 9.90 25.91 -11.06
N GLY A 58 9.33 25.23 -12.05
CA GLY A 58 8.73 23.90 -11.91
C GLY A 58 7.26 23.94 -11.46
N ILE A 59 6.63 22.76 -11.43
CA ILE A 59 5.16 22.67 -11.30
C ILE A 59 4.67 23.19 -9.95
N CYS A 60 5.40 22.92 -8.86
CA CYS A 60 5.02 23.34 -7.51
C CYS A 60 5.07 24.87 -7.35
N THR A 61 6.08 25.51 -7.94
CA THR A 61 6.20 26.97 -7.97
C THR A 61 5.07 27.58 -8.79
N LEU A 62 4.80 27.00 -9.98
CA LEU A 62 3.74 27.47 -10.87
C LEU A 62 2.35 27.46 -10.20
N ILE A 63 2.02 26.38 -9.48
CA ILE A 63 0.71 26.25 -8.80
C ILE A 63 0.69 26.91 -7.41
N ASN A 64 1.80 27.53 -6.98
CA ASN A 64 1.97 28.20 -5.69
C ASN A 64 1.63 27.29 -4.48
N THR A 65 2.17 26.07 -4.47
CA THR A 65 2.02 25.13 -3.34
C THR A 65 3.36 24.56 -2.89
N ILE A 66 3.41 24.07 -1.65
CA ILE A 66 4.54 23.24 -1.19
C ILE A 66 4.59 21.96 -2.04
N CYS A 67 5.80 21.56 -2.38
CA CYS A 67 6.04 20.42 -3.24
C CYS A 67 5.90 19.11 -2.43
N CYS A 68 4.91 18.28 -2.76
CA CYS A 68 4.72 16.98 -2.12
C CYS A 68 5.82 15.99 -2.51
N THR A 69 6.02 14.90 -1.78
CA THR A 69 6.86 13.77 -2.23
C THR A 69 6.18 12.46 -1.91
N TYR A 70 6.35 11.46 -2.76
CA TYR A 70 5.94 10.09 -2.46
C TYR A 70 7.04 9.42 -1.64
N ILE A 71 6.66 8.77 -0.54
CA ILE A 71 7.56 7.98 0.30
C ILE A 71 7.21 6.51 0.08
N ASP A 72 8.17 5.74 -0.39
CA ASP A 72 7.96 4.32 -0.66
C ASP A 72 7.96 3.51 0.65
N GLN A 73 6.88 2.76 0.88
CA GLN A 73 6.67 1.92 2.06
C GLN A 73 6.74 0.41 1.72
N LEU A 74 7.12 0.04 0.49
CA LEU A 74 7.17 -1.35 0.04
C LEU A 74 7.90 -2.27 1.01
N GLY A 75 9.05 -1.84 1.55
CA GLY A 75 9.83 -2.64 2.49
C GLY A 75 9.06 -2.93 3.79
N GLN A 76 8.41 -1.93 4.37
CA GLN A 76 7.61 -2.09 5.60
C GLN A 76 6.41 -2.98 5.34
N ILE A 77 5.65 -2.71 4.28
CA ILE A 77 4.44 -3.48 3.92
C ILE A 77 4.78 -4.95 3.66
N THR A 78 5.90 -5.23 3.00
CA THR A 78 6.33 -6.61 2.74
C THR A 78 6.67 -7.36 4.03
N THR A 79 7.29 -6.67 5.01
CA THR A 79 7.57 -7.24 6.35
C THR A 79 6.32 -7.43 7.19
N ASP A 80 5.33 -6.56 7.07
CA ASP A 80 4.12 -6.63 7.91
C ASP A 80 3.14 -7.72 7.47
N ILE A 81 3.20 -8.15 6.21
CA ILE A 81 2.30 -9.17 5.64
C ILE A 81 2.93 -10.58 5.51
N HIS A 82 4.22 -10.73 5.83
CA HIS A 82 4.96 -12.02 5.83
C HIS A 82 5.41 -12.38 7.25
#